data_AF-A0A7X7FXD1-F1
#
_entry.id   AF-A0A7X7FXD1-F1
#
_cell.length_a   1.000
_cell.length_b   1.000
_cell.length_c   1.000
_cell.angle_alpha   90.00
_cell.angle_beta   90.00
_cell.angle_gamma   90.00
#
_symmetry.space_group_name_H-M   'P 1'
#
loop_
_entity.id
_entity.type
_entity.pdbx_description
1 polymer ?
#
loop_
_entity_poly.entity_id
_entity_poly.type
_entity_poly.pdbx_seq_one_letter_code
_entity_poly.pdbx_strand_id
1 'polypeptide(L)'
;FLTTDHGSIRIKNPVRIIGDKETNSNLRYKVGKNLNVNEKEVFVIANPQEVYLPRLNITSKYMFAYGDKFFAYPNNYNYYVNHYKNTFQHGGISMEEVMIPFITLNPK
;
A
#
# COMPACT_ATOMS: atom_id res chain seq x y z
N PHE A 1 13.29 -2.48 -25.19
CA PHE A 1 12.94 -1.60 -24.06
C PHE A 1 13.46 -2.22 -22.77
N LEU A 2 13.82 -1.42 -21.79
CA LEU A 2 14.17 -1.86 -20.44
C LEU A 2 13.40 -0.99 -19.44
N THR A 3 12.86 -1.60 -18.40
CA THR A 3 12.08 -0.95 -17.35
C THR A 3 12.37 -1.61 -16.00
N THR A 4 11.99 -0.96 -14.92
CA THR A 4 11.87 -1.60 -13.60
C THR A 4 10.41 -1.98 -13.33
N ASP A 5 10.20 -2.77 -12.28
CA ASP A 5 8.89 -2.96 -11.68
C ASP A 5 8.54 -1.74 -10.79
N HIS A 6 7.88 -1.98 -9.67
CA HIS A 6 7.45 -0.96 -8.71
C HIS A 6 8.55 -0.71 -7.68
N GLY A 7 8.85 0.55 -7.39
CA GLY A 7 9.89 0.92 -6.43
C GLY A 7 9.59 0.50 -4.99
N SER A 8 10.59 0.67 -4.12
CA SER A 8 10.46 0.53 -2.67
C SER A 8 10.93 1.80 -1.99
N ILE A 9 10.28 2.18 -0.89
CA ILE A 9 10.63 3.38 -0.13
C ILE A 9 10.88 3.08 1.34
N ARG A 10 11.65 3.95 1.99
CA ARG A 10 11.83 3.90 3.44
C ARG A 10 10.61 4.49 4.14
N ILE A 11 9.81 3.64 4.78
CA ILE A 11 8.60 4.05 5.51
C ILE A 11 8.93 4.66 6.88
N LYS A 12 8.14 5.65 7.32
CA LYS A 12 8.38 6.37 8.58
C LYS A 12 7.14 6.63 9.41
N ASN A 13 6.01 6.91 8.75
CA ASN A 13 4.83 7.46 9.41
C ASN A 13 3.72 6.40 9.56
N PRO A 14 3.47 5.87 10.77
CA PRO A 14 2.45 4.84 10.94
C PRO A 14 1.03 5.42 10.87
N VAL A 15 0.13 4.70 10.21
CA VAL A 15 -1.31 4.95 10.12
C VAL A 15 -2.02 3.79 10.79
N ARG A 16 -2.90 4.10 11.75
CA ARG A 16 -3.69 3.08 12.44
C ARG A 16 -4.76 2.55 11.50
N ILE A 17 -4.80 1.23 11.34
CA ILE A 17 -5.87 0.56 10.62
C ILE A 17 -6.45 -0.58 11.44
N ILE A 18 -7.77 -0.73 11.35
CA ILE A 18 -8.50 -1.88 11.88
C ILE A 18 -9.07 -2.61 10.67
N GLY A 19 -8.85 -3.92 10.61
CA GLY A 19 -9.37 -4.75 9.53
C GLY A 19 -9.70 -6.16 10.02
N ASP A 20 -10.48 -6.87 9.23
CA ASP A 20 -10.76 -8.29 9.46
C ASP A 20 -9.46 -9.12 9.43
N LYS A 21 -9.48 -10.30 10.07
CA LYS A 21 -8.33 -11.23 10.08
C LYS A 21 -7.91 -11.69 8.68
N GLU A 22 -8.85 -11.70 7.73
CA GLU A 22 -8.62 -12.12 6.34
C GLU A 22 -7.94 -11.05 5.48
N THR A 23 -7.50 -9.94 6.08
CA THR A 23 -6.73 -8.91 5.35
C THR A 23 -5.32 -9.39 5.02
N ASN A 24 -4.81 -8.98 3.86
CA ASN A 24 -3.46 -9.31 3.42
C ASN A 24 -2.39 -8.74 4.38
N SER A 25 -1.18 -9.30 4.39
CA SER A 25 -0.09 -8.90 5.30
C SER A 25 0.66 -7.63 4.89
N ASN A 26 0.47 -7.12 3.66
CA ASN A 26 1.20 -5.96 3.16
C ASN A 26 0.98 -4.72 4.05
N LEU A 27 2.04 -3.94 4.29
CA LEU A 27 2.03 -2.79 5.20
C LEU A 27 1.64 -1.48 4.51
N ARG A 28 1.58 -1.46 3.19
CA ARG A 28 1.37 -0.28 2.36
C ARG A 28 0.03 -0.28 1.64
N TYR A 29 -0.56 -1.45 1.40
CA TYR A 29 -1.95 -1.56 0.96
C TYR A 29 -2.70 -2.64 1.72
N LYS A 30 -4.00 -2.43 1.90
CA LYS A 30 -4.91 -3.42 2.45
C LYS A 30 -6.11 -3.60 1.53
N VAL A 31 -6.55 -4.84 1.41
CA VAL A 31 -7.83 -5.21 0.81
C VAL A 31 -8.68 -5.94 1.84
N GLY A 32 -9.95 -5.57 1.94
CA GLY A 32 -10.86 -6.17 2.91
C GLY A 32 -12.28 -5.63 2.81
N LYS A 33 -13.23 -6.32 3.46
CA LYS A 33 -14.63 -5.90 3.53
C LYS A 33 -14.81 -4.80 4.59
N ASN A 34 -14.27 -5.04 5.78
CA ASN A 34 -14.31 -4.09 6.88
C ASN A 34 -12.90 -3.56 7.12
N LEU A 35 -12.58 -2.43 6.50
CA LEU A 35 -11.36 -1.67 6.79
C LEU A 35 -11.75 -0.33 7.39
N ASN A 36 -11.21 -0.01 8.56
CA ASN A 36 -11.43 1.27 9.24
C ASN A 36 -10.09 1.97 9.48
N VAL A 37 -9.98 3.14 8.85
CA VAL A 37 -8.84 4.06 8.92
C VAL A 37 -9.39 5.47 8.69
N ASN A 38 -8.68 6.47 9.18
CA ASN A 38 -8.97 7.85 8.81
C ASN A 38 -8.74 8.02 7.29
N GLU A 39 -9.83 8.15 6.51
CA GLU A 39 -9.75 8.23 5.04
C GLU A 39 -8.92 9.43 4.55
N LYS A 40 -8.75 10.48 5.37
CA LYS A 40 -7.85 11.60 5.05
C LYS A 40 -6.37 11.18 5.01
N GLU A 41 -6.02 10.06 5.63
CA GLU A 41 -4.64 9.57 5.75
C GLU A 41 -4.26 8.51 4.71
N VAL A 42 -5.20 8.07 3.88
CA VAL A 42 -5.03 7.02 2.88
C VAL A 42 -5.70 7.38 1.57
N PHE A 43 -5.41 6.62 0.52
CA PHE A 43 -6.20 6.61 -0.70
C PHE A 43 -7.15 5.42 -0.71
N VAL A 44 -8.45 5.69 -0.83
CA VAL A 44 -9.50 4.67 -0.77
C VAL A 44 -10.03 4.39 -2.16
N ILE A 45 -10.10 3.10 -2.51
CA ILE A 45 -10.75 2.63 -3.72
C ILE A 45 -11.95 1.79 -3.29
N ALA A 46 -13.13 2.40 -3.36
CA ALA A 46 -14.38 1.78 -2.95
C ALA A 46 -14.87 0.72 -3.95
N ASN A 47 -14.59 0.92 -5.25
CA ASN A 47 -14.92 -0.01 -6.31
C ASN A 47 -13.65 -0.45 -7.07
N PRO A 48 -13.07 -1.63 -6.75
CA PRO A 48 -11.82 -2.08 -7.36
C PRO A 48 -11.86 -2.16 -8.90
N GLN A 49 -13.04 -2.46 -9.46
CA GLN A 49 -13.19 -2.67 -10.91
C GLN A 49 -13.00 -1.39 -11.73
N GLU A 50 -13.27 -0.22 -11.15
CA GLU A 50 -13.09 1.08 -11.82
C GLU A 50 -11.62 1.41 -12.11
N VAL A 51 -10.70 0.74 -11.41
CA VAL A 51 -9.25 0.90 -11.54
C VAL A 51 -8.56 -0.40 -11.94
N TYR A 52 -9.32 -1.35 -12.51
CA TYR A 52 -8.83 -2.64 -12.99
C TYR A 52 -8.19 -3.54 -11.90
N LEU A 53 -8.57 -3.35 -10.63
CA LEU A 53 -8.17 -4.22 -9.53
C LEU A 53 -9.16 -5.38 -9.33
N PRO A 54 -8.69 -6.55 -8.87
CA PRO A 54 -9.57 -7.69 -8.65
C PRO A 54 -10.53 -7.43 -7.50
N ARG A 55 -11.77 -7.86 -7.68
CA ARG A 55 -12.80 -7.77 -6.65
C ARG A 55 -12.90 -9.11 -5.93
N LEU A 56 -12.16 -9.25 -4.82
CA LEU A 56 -12.13 -10.49 -4.02
C LEU A 56 -13.52 -10.88 -3.48
N ASN A 57 -14.34 -9.87 -3.17
CA ASN A 57 -15.71 -10.01 -2.71
C ASN A 57 -16.53 -8.79 -3.19
N ILE A 58 -17.86 -8.91 -3.18
CA ILE A 58 -18.76 -7.80 -3.58
C ILE A 58 -18.48 -6.50 -2.80
N THR A 59 -18.09 -6.60 -1.52
CA THR A 59 -17.88 -5.43 -0.66
C THR A 59 -16.41 -5.06 -0.42
N SER A 60 -15.46 -5.68 -1.13
CA SER A 60 -14.04 -5.40 -0.90
C SER A 60 -13.67 -3.99 -1.32
N LYS A 61 -12.98 -3.28 -0.43
CA LYS A 61 -12.32 -2.00 -0.72
C LYS A 61 -10.81 -2.19 -0.69
N TYR A 62 -10.10 -1.35 -1.43
CA TYR A 62 -8.65 -1.20 -1.29
C TYR A 62 -8.33 0.10 -0.58
N MET A 63 -7.32 0.06 0.27
CA MET A 63 -6.75 1.24 0.93
C MET A 63 -5.25 1.24 0.72
N PHE A 64 -4.73 2.31 0.13
CA PHE A 64 -3.31 2.50 -0.13
C PHE A 64 -2.74 3.60 0.75
N ALA A 65 -1.58 3.36 1.35
CA ALA A 65 -0.78 4.38 1.99
C ALA A 65 -0.09 5.23 0.91
N TYR A 66 -0.15 6.55 1.05
CA TYR A 66 0.59 7.50 0.23
C TYR A 66 1.84 8.02 0.95
N GLY A 67 2.78 8.61 0.21
CA GLY A 67 4.04 9.10 0.77
C GLY A 67 4.81 7.98 1.48
N ASP A 68 5.43 8.25 2.63
CA ASP A 68 6.19 7.31 3.45
C ASP A 68 5.37 6.65 4.59
N LYS A 69 4.05 6.66 4.47
CA LYS A 69 3.14 6.12 5.48
C LYS A 69 3.06 4.59 5.46
N PHE A 70 2.68 3.95 6.57
CA PHE A 70 2.45 2.51 6.57
C PHE A 70 1.40 2.12 7.60
N PHE A 71 0.71 1.02 7.37
CA PHE A 71 -0.33 0.49 8.23
C PHE A 71 0.26 -0.23 9.45
N ALA A 72 -0.24 0.13 10.62
CA ALA A 72 0.03 -0.58 11.87
C ALA A 72 -1.29 -0.84 12.62
N TYR A 73 -1.46 -2.10 13.05
CA TYR A 73 -2.65 -2.51 13.80
C TYR A 73 -2.61 -1.99 15.24
N PRO A 74 -3.75 -1.67 15.86
CA PRO A 74 -3.79 -1.12 17.21
C PRO A 74 -3.32 -2.12 18.27
N ASN A 75 -3.57 -3.42 18.08
CA ASN A 75 -3.04 -4.47 18.94
C ASN A 75 -1.52 -4.50 18.81
N ASN A 76 -0.79 -4.34 19.92
CA ASN A 76 0.67 -4.22 19.93
C ASN A 76 1.22 -3.12 19.01
N TYR A 77 0.50 -2.00 18.88
CA TYR A 77 0.86 -0.89 17.96
C TYR A 77 2.32 -0.47 18.06
N ASN A 78 2.83 -0.20 19.27
CA ASN A 78 4.22 0.26 19.46
C ASN A 78 5.26 -0.78 18.98
N TYR A 79 4.98 -2.07 19.17
CA TYR A 79 5.84 -3.13 18.66
C TYR A 79 5.91 -3.07 17.13
N TYR A 80 4.76 -3.04 16.44
CA TYR A 80 4.71 -2.99 14.98
C TYR A 80 5.31 -1.70 14.40
N VAL A 81 5.06 -0.56 15.05
CA VAL A 81 5.68 0.70 14.65
C VAL A 81 7.19 0.61 14.75
N ASN A 82 7.73 0.15 15.89
CA ASN A 82 9.17 0.04 16.08
C ASN A 82 9.80 -1.02 15.16
N HIS A 83 9.09 -2.10 14.87
CA HIS A 83 9.57 -3.19 14.04
C HIS A 83 9.67 -2.80 12.55
N TYR A 84 8.72 -2.02 12.02
CA TYR A 84 8.66 -1.70 10.60
C TYR A 84 9.18 -0.30 10.24
N LYS A 85 9.19 0.65 11.17
CA LYS A 85 9.68 2.01 10.91
C LYS A 85 11.13 1.96 10.40
N ASN A 86 11.42 2.77 9.38
CA ASN A 86 12.70 2.84 8.67
C ASN A 86 13.08 1.59 7.86
N THR A 87 12.19 0.61 7.68
CA THR A 87 12.40 -0.48 6.72
C THR A 87 12.03 -0.03 5.30
N PHE A 88 12.55 -0.73 4.29
CA PHE A 88 12.12 -0.55 2.91
C PHE A 88 10.87 -1.38 2.65
N GLN A 89 9.83 -0.75 2.13
CA GLN A 89 8.55 -1.39 1.83
C GLN A 89 8.03 -0.91 0.47
N HIS A 90 7.07 -1.67 -0.07
CA HIS A 90 6.42 -1.38 -1.33
C HIS A 90 4.92 -1.72 -1.28
N GLY A 91 4.20 -1.32 -2.31
CA GLY A 91 2.78 -1.62 -2.52
C GLY A 91 1.83 -0.47 -2.20
N GLY A 92 2.35 0.70 -1.81
CA GLY A 92 1.58 1.93 -1.64
C GLY A 92 1.55 2.75 -2.92
N ILE A 93 1.22 4.03 -2.80
CA ILE A 93 1.15 4.98 -3.93
C ILE A 93 2.10 6.16 -3.75
N SER A 94 3.33 5.92 -3.29
CA SER A 94 4.38 6.94 -3.31
C SER A 94 4.84 7.23 -4.74
N MET A 95 5.53 8.36 -4.91
CA MET A 95 6.06 8.76 -6.21
C MET A 95 7.04 7.73 -6.78
N GLU A 96 7.88 7.15 -5.92
CA GLU A 96 8.86 6.12 -6.27
C GLU A 96 8.22 4.76 -6.57
N GLU A 97 7.03 4.48 -6.04
CA GLU A 97 6.28 3.25 -6.35
C GLU A 97 5.47 3.37 -7.65
N VAL A 98 5.01 4.58 -7.99
CA VAL A 98 4.12 4.81 -9.15
C VAL A 98 4.91 5.20 -10.41
N MET A 99 6.00 5.96 -10.28
CA MET A 99 6.83 6.35 -11.43
C MET A 99 7.93 5.31 -11.66
N ILE A 100 7.93 4.68 -12.84
CA ILE A 100 8.90 3.66 -13.21
C ILE A 100 9.82 4.18 -14.33
N PRO A 101 11.15 4.04 -14.22
CA PRO A 101 12.06 4.30 -15.32
C PRO A 101 11.77 3.38 -16.51
N PHE A 102 11.71 3.96 -17.71
CA PHE A 102 11.51 3.23 -18.95
C PHE A 102 12.46 3.75 -20.02
N ILE A 103 13.26 2.88 -20.62
CA ILE A 103 14.22 3.24 -21.66
C ILE A 103 14.06 2.40 -22.93
N THR A 104 14.37 3.02 -24.06
CA THR A 104 14.45 2.35 -25.37
C THR A 104 15.91 2.10 -25.70
N LEU A 105 16.24 0.87 -26.07
CA LEU A 105 17.60 0.49 -26.45
C LEU A 105 17.65 0.41 -27.98
N ASN A 106 18.63 1.10 -28.58
CA ASN A 106 18.91 0.96 -30.01
C ASN A 106 19.98 -0.10 -30.21
N PRO A 107 19.77 -1.08 -31.11
CA PRO A 107 20.80 -2.07 -31.44
C PRO A 107 22.02 -1.38 -32.06
N LYS A 108 23.20 -1.95 -31.81
CA LYS A 108 24.44 -1.59 -32.51
C LYS A 108 24.65 -2.51 -33.70
#